data_AF-A0A970YSN3-F1
#
_entry.id   AF-A0A970YSN3-F1
#
_cell.length_a   1.000
_cell.length_b   1.000
_cell.length_c   1.000
_cell.angle_alpha   90.00
_cell.angle_beta   90.00
_cell.angle_gamma   90.00
#
_symmetry.space_group_name_H-M   'P 1'
#
loop_
_entity.id
_entity.type
_entity.pdbx_description
1 polymer ?
#
loop_
_entity_poly.entity_id
_entity_poly.type
_entity_poly.pdbx_seq_one_letter_code
_entity_poly.pdbx_strand_id
1 'polypeptide(L)'
;MAQICKVCSHPDRLRIDQAIVSGTSLKEISRRFNVTYDSLYRHAQDHLTRQLTKAWQIKSLHADNKLIDKIDSIISRAEDIFQRNYDAGKDSVALKAIAEVRTTIELLSKISYQAHQAKMAEQELLMQQEKQQSSDDSWSYIEALHVLNDAELNLFIQLLRKIKTGNKNSVIRKTPSDFRFNEFSDLVGTDDRLIKESPPEPTGIGEKRGFKIVRTK
;
A
#
# COMPACT_ATOMS: atom_id res chain seq x y z
N MET A 1 25.60 20.46 8.36
CA MET A 1 26.36 20.12 7.13
C MET A 1 25.76 18.85 6.54
N ALA A 2 25.45 18.83 5.24
CA ALA A 2 24.90 17.65 4.59
C ALA A 2 25.95 16.52 4.57
N GLN A 3 25.58 15.35 5.07
CA GLN A 3 26.45 14.17 5.01
C GLN A 3 26.56 13.70 3.56
N ILE A 4 27.78 13.46 3.08
CA ILE A 4 28.02 12.90 1.75
C ILE A 4 27.50 11.46 1.75
N CYS A 5 26.70 11.10 0.74
CA CYS A 5 26.18 9.74 0.61
C CYS A 5 27.35 8.74 0.46
N LYS A 6 27.40 7.75 1.37
CA LYS A 6 28.43 6.70 1.37
C LYS A 6 28.35 5.77 0.16
N VAL A 7 27.15 5.61 -0.42
CA VAL A 7 26.94 4.80 -1.64
C VAL A 7 27.45 5.55 -2.88
N CYS A 8 27.21 6.86 -2.97
CA CYS A 8 27.69 7.69 -4.07
C CYS A 8 29.22 7.75 -4.16
N SER A 9 29.91 7.63 -3.02
CA SER A 9 31.37 7.61 -2.91
C SER A 9 31.97 6.20 -2.95
N HIS A 10 31.15 5.15 -3.08
CA HIS A 10 31.61 3.77 -3.08
C HIS A 10 32.21 3.39 -4.46
N PRO A 11 33.34 2.63 -4.51
CA PRO A 11 33.96 2.20 -5.77
C PRO A 11 33.02 1.34 -6.64
N ASP A 12 32.24 0.45 -6.02
CA ASP A 12 31.24 -0.39 -6.71
C ASP A 12 29.84 0.25 -6.84
N ARG A 13 29.74 1.59 -6.87
CA ARG A 13 28.44 2.29 -6.96
C ARG A 13 27.51 1.72 -8.03
N LEU A 14 28.01 1.50 -9.25
CA LEU A 14 27.22 0.97 -10.37
C LEU A 14 26.60 -0.41 -10.08
N ARG A 15 27.33 -1.27 -9.35
CA ARG A 15 26.83 -2.60 -8.97
C ARG A 15 25.81 -2.52 -7.85
N ILE A 16 25.98 -1.59 -6.91
CA ILE A 16 25.00 -1.32 -5.86
C ILE A 16 23.71 -0.77 -6.48
N ASP A 17 23.83 0.20 -7.40
CA ASP A 17 22.68 0.76 -8.14
C ASP A 17 21.94 -0.33 -8.91
N GLN A 18 22.68 -1.20 -9.62
CA GLN A 18 22.08 -2.33 -10.33
C GLN A 18 21.37 -3.32 -9.39
N ALA A 19 21.97 -3.63 -8.23
CA ALA A 19 21.36 -4.53 -7.25
C ALA A 19 20.06 -3.94 -6.67
N ILE A 20 20.08 -2.65 -6.29
CA ILE A 20 18.90 -1.95 -5.78
C ILE A 20 17.77 -1.99 -6.82
N VAL A 21 18.07 -1.66 -8.08
CA VAL A 21 17.05 -1.63 -9.14
C VAL A 21 16.56 -3.04 -9.49
N SER A 22 17.39 -4.07 -9.31
CA SER A 22 16.98 -5.46 -9.50
C SER A 22 16.03 -6.03 -8.44
N GLY A 23 15.71 -5.24 -7.41
CA GLY A 23 14.84 -5.67 -6.32
C GLY A 23 15.53 -6.60 -5.31
N THR A 24 16.86 -6.69 -5.31
CA THR A 24 17.57 -7.43 -4.25
C THR A 24 17.34 -6.74 -2.90
N SER A 25 17.17 -7.52 -1.84
CA SER A 25 16.87 -6.95 -0.53
C SER A 25 18.01 -6.02 -0.06
N LEU A 26 17.68 -4.82 0.42
CA LEU A 26 18.68 -3.87 0.90
C LEU A 26 19.55 -4.45 2.04
N LYS A 27 19.02 -5.41 2.81
CA LYS A 27 19.76 -6.16 3.84
C LYS A 27 20.85 -7.05 3.24
N GLU A 28 20.57 -7.71 2.12
CA GLU A 28 21.55 -8.53 1.42
C GLU A 28 22.63 -7.67 0.75
N ILE A 29 22.23 -6.56 0.11
CA ILE A 29 23.15 -5.59 -0.48
C ILE A 29 24.07 -4.99 0.60
N SER A 30 23.49 -4.68 1.76
CA SER A 30 24.23 -4.20 2.94
C SER A 30 25.34 -5.17 3.37
N ARG A 31 25.04 -6.48 3.44
CA ARG A 31 26.03 -7.52 3.77
C ARG A 31 27.09 -7.69 2.68
N ARG A 32 26.68 -7.63 1.41
CA ARG A 32 27.57 -7.90 0.26
C ARG A 32 28.58 -6.78 0.01
N PHE A 33 28.15 -5.52 0.17
CA PHE A 33 28.98 -4.34 -0.10
C PHE A 33 29.43 -3.61 1.18
N ASN A 34 29.11 -4.16 2.35
CA ASN A 34 29.46 -3.61 3.66
C ASN A 34 29.02 -2.14 3.87
N VAL A 35 27.85 -1.78 3.34
CA VAL A 35 27.22 -0.46 3.46
C VAL A 35 26.01 -0.56 4.40
N THR A 36 25.74 0.46 5.22
CA THR A 36 24.59 0.43 6.13
C THR A 36 23.26 0.48 5.37
N TYR A 37 22.25 -0.23 5.87
CA TYR A 37 20.90 -0.25 5.31
C TYR A 37 20.33 1.16 5.11
N ASP A 38 20.46 2.03 6.11
CA ASP A 38 19.94 3.41 6.05
C ASP A 38 20.62 4.24 4.94
N SER A 39 21.92 4.02 4.69
CA SER A 39 22.62 4.67 3.56
C SER A 39 22.11 4.17 2.21
N LEU A 40 21.83 2.86 2.08
CA LEU A 40 21.25 2.29 0.86
C LEU A 40 19.82 2.78 0.61
N TYR A 41 19.02 2.87 1.68
CA TYR A 41 17.64 3.35 1.61
C TYR A 41 17.57 4.80 1.13
N ARG A 42 18.34 5.70 1.75
CA ARG A 42 18.40 7.12 1.33
C ARG A 42 18.97 7.27 -0.08
N HIS A 43 19.99 6.47 -0.42
CA HIS A 43 20.54 6.45 -1.77
C HIS A 43 19.51 6.04 -2.83
N ALA A 44 18.71 5.02 -2.55
CA ALA A 44 17.63 4.57 -3.44
C ALA A 44 16.55 5.63 -3.65
N GLN A 45 16.25 6.43 -2.62
CA GLN A 45 15.23 7.50 -2.68
C GLN A 45 15.76 8.77 -3.36
N ASP A 46 16.96 9.23 -2.99
CA ASP A 46 17.42 10.58 -3.31
C ASP A 46 18.39 10.65 -4.50
N HIS A 47 19.10 9.55 -4.78
CA HIS A 47 20.23 9.57 -5.73
C HIS A 47 20.04 8.64 -6.93
N LEU A 48 19.10 7.70 -6.86
CA LEU A 48 18.85 6.77 -7.93
C LEU A 48 18.06 7.47 -9.05
N THR A 49 18.76 7.77 -10.15
CA THR A 49 18.18 8.57 -11.23
C THR A 49 16.99 7.84 -11.83
N ARG A 50 15.85 8.54 -11.96
CA ARG A 50 14.62 8.01 -12.56
C ARG A 50 14.83 7.35 -13.93
N GLN A 51 15.81 7.82 -14.70
CA GLN A 51 16.21 7.23 -15.99
C GLN A 51 16.83 5.82 -15.83
N LEU A 52 17.62 5.58 -14.78
CA LEU A 52 18.23 4.29 -14.52
C LEU A 52 17.18 3.24 -14.11
N THR A 53 16.24 3.64 -13.25
CA THR A 53 15.10 2.80 -12.86
C THR A 53 14.25 2.43 -14.06
N LYS A 54 13.92 3.41 -14.92
CA LYS A 54 13.17 3.17 -16.17
C LYS A 54 13.93 2.27 -17.14
N ALA A 55 15.21 2.51 -17.35
CA ALA A 55 16.04 1.70 -18.25
C ALA A 55 16.10 0.24 -17.80
N TRP A 56 16.16 0.00 -16.48
CA TRP A 56 16.16 -1.35 -15.93
C TRP A 56 14.79 -2.02 -16.03
N GLN A 57 13.69 -1.29 -15.77
CA GLN A 57 12.32 -1.79 -16.00
C GLN A 57 12.10 -2.19 -17.46
N ILE A 58 12.58 -1.36 -18.40
CA ILE A 58 12.55 -1.69 -19.82
C ILE A 58 13.38 -2.96 -20.09
N LYS A 59 14.60 -3.05 -19.53
CA LYS A 59 15.46 -4.22 -19.68
C LYS A 59 14.87 -5.50 -19.07
N SER A 60 14.17 -5.43 -17.93
CA SER A 60 13.50 -6.57 -17.31
C SER A 60 12.32 -7.03 -18.15
N LEU A 61 11.50 -6.10 -18.66
CA LEU A 61 10.44 -6.41 -19.61
C LEU A 61 10.98 -7.09 -20.88
N HIS A 62 12.11 -6.62 -21.41
CA HIS A 62 12.79 -7.29 -22.53
C HIS A 62 13.35 -8.67 -22.16
N ALA A 63 13.83 -8.85 -20.93
CA ALA A 63 14.31 -10.16 -20.46
C ALA A 63 13.16 -11.17 -20.33
N ASP A 64 11.96 -10.71 -19.94
CA ASP A 64 10.75 -11.52 -19.86
C ASP A 64 10.17 -11.84 -21.25
N ASN A 65 10.34 -10.93 -22.21
CA ASN A 65 9.93 -11.14 -23.61
C ASN A 65 10.80 -12.13 -24.41
N LYS A 66 11.87 -12.69 -23.82
CA LYS A 66 12.71 -13.70 -24.49
C LYS A 66 11.94 -14.93 -24.98
N LEU A 67 10.81 -15.25 -24.36
CA LEU A 67 9.95 -16.35 -24.82
C LEU A 67 9.20 -15.97 -26.10
N ILE A 68 8.69 -14.74 -26.18
CA ILE A 68 8.01 -14.22 -27.37
C ILE A 68 9.00 -14.16 -28.54
N ASP A 69 10.21 -13.64 -28.30
CA ASP A 69 11.28 -13.60 -29.31
C ASP A 69 11.61 -15.00 -29.85
N LYS A 70 11.63 -16.01 -28.97
CA LYS A 70 11.84 -17.41 -29.38
C LYS A 70 10.69 -17.94 -30.22
N ILE A 71 9.45 -17.61 -29.88
CA ILE A 71 8.28 -18.05 -30.63
C ILE A 71 8.25 -17.39 -32.01
N ASP A 72 8.50 -16.08 -32.09
CA ASP A 72 8.63 -15.37 -33.37
C ASP A 72 9.73 -16.00 -34.23
N SER A 73 10.88 -16.34 -33.63
CA SER A 73 11.95 -17.03 -34.36
C SER A 73 11.55 -18.40 -34.90
N ILE A 74 10.68 -19.14 -34.20
CA ILE A 74 10.17 -20.44 -34.65
C ILE A 74 9.20 -20.24 -35.81
N ILE A 75 8.29 -19.27 -35.70
CA ILE A 75 7.32 -18.95 -36.75
C ILE A 75 8.06 -18.53 -38.03
N SER A 76 8.98 -17.56 -37.96
CA SER A 76 9.74 -17.10 -39.13
C SER A 76 10.52 -18.24 -39.78
N ARG A 77 11.16 -19.11 -39.00
CA ARG A 77 11.88 -20.27 -39.54
C ARG A 77 10.94 -21.28 -40.20
N ALA A 78 9.74 -21.48 -39.66
CA ALA A 78 8.76 -22.36 -40.25
C ALA A 78 8.22 -21.77 -41.57
N GLU A 79 8.00 -20.46 -41.63
CA GLU A 79 7.63 -19.74 -42.87
C GLU A 79 8.72 -19.84 -43.94
N ASP A 80 9.99 -19.66 -43.57
CA ASP A 80 11.12 -19.85 -44.49
C ASP A 80 11.18 -21.28 -45.05
N ILE A 81 10.96 -22.28 -44.18
CA ILE A 81 10.92 -23.70 -44.58
C ILE A 81 9.70 -23.97 -45.47
N PHE A 82 8.56 -23.36 -45.18
CA PHE A 82 7.38 -23.45 -46.02
C PHE A 82 7.69 -22.91 -47.42
N GLN A 83 8.14 -21.66 -47.52
CA GLN A 83 8.33 -20.98 -48.79
C GLN A 83 9.31 -21.73 -49.70
N ARG A 84 10.48 -22.10 -49.17
CA ARG A 84 11.51 -22.82 -49.95
C ARG A 84 11.05 -24.20 -50.47
N ASN A 85 10.13 -24.87 -49.76
CA ASN A 85 9.65 -26.19 -50.14
C ASN A 85 8.42 -26.09 -51.03
N TYR A 86 7.59 -25.07 -50.84
CA TYR A 86 6.47 -24.75 -51.72
C TYR A 86 6.98 -24.40 -53.12
N ASP A 87 7.98 -23.50 -53.22
CA ASP A 87 8.60 -23.13 -54.49
C ASP A 87 9.30 -24.32 -55.19
N ALA A 88 9.72 -25.32 -54.41
CA ALA A 88 10.33 -26.55 -54.91
C ALA A 88 9.32 -27.69 -55.21
N GLY A 89 8.01 -27.44 -55.07
CA GLY A 89 6.95 -28.43 -55.30
C GLY A 89 6.90 -29.57 -54.28
N LYS A 90 7.48 -29.36 -53.09
CA LYS A 90 7.55 -30.34 -51.98
C LYS A 90 6.45 -30.07 -50.95
N ASP A 91 5.21 -30.22 -51.37
CA ASP A 91 4.02 -29.88 -50.58
C ASP A 91 3.94 -30.59 -49.23
N SER A 92 4.44 -31.83 -49.15
CA SER A 92 4.43 -32.60 -47.89
C SER A 92 5.30 -31.97 -46.78
N VAL A 93 6.42 -31.34 -47.15
CA VAL A 93 7.31 -30.64 -46.21
C VAL A 93 6.76 -29.26 -45.88
N ALA A 94 6.19 -28.58 -46.87
CA ALA A 94 5.51 -27.30 -46.69
C ALA A 94 4.31 -27.42 -45.72
N LEU A 95 3.48 -28.45 -45.88
CA LEU A 95 2.36 -28.73 -44.97
C LEU A 95 2.82 -29.01 -43.54
N LYS A 96 3.94 -29.70 -43.35
CA LYS A 96 4.53 -29.93 -42.01
C LYS A 96 4.98 -28.62 -41.37
N ALA A 97 5.57 -27.71 -42.14
CA ALA A 97 5.98 -26.41 -41.61
C ALA A 97 4.76 -25.58 -41.15
N ILE A 98 3.67 -25.56 -41.93
CA ILE A 98 2.41 -24.92 -41.50
C ILE A 98 1.82 -25.59 -40.26
N ALA A 99 1.91 -26.92 -40.16
CA ALA A 99 1.44 -27.64 -38.98
C ALA A 99 2.20 -27.21 -37.71
N GLU A 100 3.52 -27.00 -37.80
CA GLU A 100 4.32 -26.45 -36.69
C GLU A 100 3.95 -25.01 -36.33
N VAL A 101 3.61 -24.16 -37.31
CA VAL A 101 3.07 -22.82 -37.01
C VAL A 101 1.76 -22.93 -36.25
N ARG A 102 0.85 -23.82 -36.67
CA ARG A 102 -0.42 -24.04 -35.95
C ARG A 102 -0.19 -24.51 -34.51
N THR A 103 0.73 -25.45 -34.27
CA THR A 103 1.01 -25.94 -32.90
C THR A 103 1.58 -24.82 -32.01
N THR A 104 2.44 -23.95 -32.55
CA THR A 104 2.93 -22.78 -31.80
C THR A 104 1.82 -21.78 -31.44
N ILE A 105 0.88 -21.51 -32.34
CA ILE A 105 -0.29 -20.65 -32.06
C ILE A 105 -1.19 -21.26 -30.98
N GLU A 106 -1.38 -22.58 -31.01
CA GLU A 106 -2.16 -23.27 -29.98
C GLU A 106 -1.50 -23.14 -28.59
N LEU A 107 -0.17 -23.31 -28.53
CA LEU A 107 0.59 -23.12 -27.31
C LEU A 107 0.50 -21.68 -26.79
N LEU A 108 0.64 -20.68 -27.67
CA LEU A 108 0.46 -19.27 -27.34
C LEU A 108 -0.92 -18.99 -26.75
N SER A 109 -1.97 -19.56 -27.35
CA SER A 109 -3.34 -19.41 -26.89
C SER A 109 -3.53 -19.97 -25.48
N LYS A 110 -2.93 -21.14 -25.19
CA LYS A 110 -2.94 -21.76 -23.85
C LYS A 110 -2.22 -20.89 -22.81
N ILE A 111 -1.04 -20.37 -23.14
CA ILE A 111 -0.27 -19.48 -22.25
C ILE A 111 -1.07 -18.19 -21.98
N SER A 112 -1.61 -17.57 -23.02
CA SER A 112 -2.43 -16.36 -22.91
C SER A 112 -3.65 -16.59 -22.02
N TYR A 113 -4.31 -17.73 -22.16
CA TYR A 113 -5.46 -18.10 -21.34
C TYR A 113 -5.07 -18.26 -19.86
N GLN A 114 -3.98 -18.98 -19.57
CA GLN A 114 -3.48 -19.16 -18.20
C GLN A 114 -3.08 -17.83 -17.56
N ALA A 115 -2.39 -16.97 -18.30
CA ALA A 115 -2.01 -15.63 -17.82
C ALA A 115 -3.24 -14.77 -17.51
N HIS A 116 -4.26 -14.81 -18.37
CA HIS A 116 -5.53 -14.13 -18.13
C HIS A 116 -6.24 -14.68 -16.89
N GLN A 117 -6.30 -16.00 -16.72
CA GLN A 117 -6.89 -16.61 -15.52
C GLN A 117 -6.17 -16.17 -14.24
N ALA A 118 -4.84 -16.19 -14.22
CA ALA A 118 -4.05 -15.75 -13.07
C ALA A 118 -4.35 -14.29 -12.71
N LYS A 119 -4.46 -13.41 -13.72
CA LYS A 119 -4.83 -12.00 -13.52
C LYS A 119 -6.24 -11.84 -12.95
N MET A 120 -7.21 -12.61 -13.45
CA MET A 120 -8.58 -12.56 -12.91
C MET A 120 -8.63 -13.03 -11.46
N ALA A 121 -7.90 -14.09 -11.11
CA ALA A 121 -7.80 -14.58 -9.73
C ALA A 121 -7.17 -13.54 -8.79
N GLU A 122 -6.12 -12.83 -9.24
CA GLU A 122 -5.53 -11.72 -8.49
C GLU A 122 -6.54 -10.59 -8.23
N GLN A 123 -7.30 -10.21 -9.26
CA GLN A 123 -8.34 -9.19 -9.14
C GLN A 123 -9.46 -9.60 -8.18
N GLU A 124 -9.89 -10.86 -8.22
CA GLU A 124 -10.88 -11.39 -7.28
C GLU A 124 -10.38 -11.36 -5.83
N LEU A 125 -9.11 -11.69 -5.60
CA LEU A 125 -8.49 -11.61 -4.27
C LEU A 125 -8.46 -10.17 -3.76
N LEU A 126 -8.09 -9.20 -4.60
CA LEU A 126 -8.11 -7.79 -4.24
C LEU A 126 -9.51 -7.31 -3.88
N MET A 127 -10.52 -7.67 -4.69
CA MET A 127 -11.92 -7.34 -4.39
C MET A 127 -12.40 -7.96 -3.06
N GLN A 128 -11.96 -9.18 -2.74
CA GLN A 128 -12.28 -9.82 -1.46
C GLN A 128 -11.64 -9.11 -0.26
N GLN A 129 -10.38 -8.69 -0.40
CA GLN A 129 -9.67 -7.94 0.64
C GLN A 129 -10.33 -6.58 0.90
N GLU A 130 -10.67 -5.85 -0.16
CA GLU A 130 -11.41 -4.58 -0.03
C GLU A 130 -12.76 -4.78 0.66
N LYS A 131 -13.49 -5.84 0.29
CA LYS A 131 -14.78 -6.17 0.92
C LYS A 131 -14.62 -6.51 2.40
N GLN A 132 -13.58 -7.26 2.78
CA GLN A 132 -13.30 -7.57 4.17
C GLN A 132 -12.91 -6.33 4.98
N GLN A 133 -12.02 -5.47 4.45
CA GLN A 133 -11.66 -4.20 5.10
C GLN A 133 -12.88 -3.30 5.30
N SER A 134 -13.73 -3.15 4.28
CA SER A 134 -14.95 -2.33 4.41
C SER A 134 -15.93 -2.87 5.46
N SER A 135 -15.97 -4.18 5.67
CA SER A 135 -16.79 -4.81 6.71
C SER A 135 -16.18 -4.65 8.11
N ASP A 136 -14.87 -4.73 8.24
CA ASP A 136 -14.14 -4.59 9.51
C ASP A 136 -14.19 -3.15 10.02
N ASP A 137 -14.00 -2.18 9.12
CA ASP A 137 -14.20 -0.76 9.39
C ASP A 137 -15.64 -0.50 9.86
N SER A 138 -16.63 -1.07 9.16
CA SER A 138 -18.05 -0.90 9.50
C SER A 138 -18.41 -1.49 10.88
N TRP A 139 -17.84 -2.65 11.23
CA TRP A 139 -18.04 -3.27 12.55
C TRP A 139 -17.40 -2.43 13.66
N SER A 140 -16.19 -1.88 13.43
CA SER A 140 -15.54 -0.94 14.34
C SER A 140 -16.35 0.36 14.55
N TYR A 141 -16.96 0.90 13.49
CA TYR A 141 -17.84 2.06 13.62
C TYR A 141 -19.10 1.76 14.43
N ILE A 142 -19.72 0.59 14.26
CA ILE A 142 -20.91 0.20 15.03
C ILE A 142 -20.58 0.09 16.52
N GLU A 143 -19.45 -0.55 16.88
CA GLU A 143 -18.99 -0.57 18.27
C GLU A 143 -18.71 0.83 18.82
N ALA A 144 -18.07 1.70 18.02
CA ALA A 144 -17.80 3.08 18.42
C ALA A 144 -19.09 3.90 18.65
N LEU A 145 -20.19 3.57 17.96
CA LEU A 145 -21.47 4.23 18.13
C LEU A 145 -22.18 3.84 19.44
N HIS A 146 -21.88 2.68 20.04
CA HIS A 146 -22.43 2.29 21.35
C HIS A 146 -21.91 3.16 22.51
N VAL A 147 -20.86 3.96 22.30
CA VAL A 147 -20.36 4.93 23.29
C VAL A 147 -21.27 6.15 23.39
N LEU A 148 -22.11 6.41 22.37
CA LEU A 148 -23.02 7.55 22.33
C LEU A 148 -24.30 7.27 23.12
N ASN A 149 -24.73 8.23 23.93
CA ASN A 149 -26.06 8.19 24.54
C ASN A 149 -27.15 8.48 23.50
N ASP A 150 -28.41 8.14 23.79
CA ASP A 150 -29.56 8.24 22.88
C ASP A 150 -29.74 9.62 22.24
N ALA A 151 -29.50 10.69 23.01
CA ALA A 151 -29.57 12.06 22.49
C ALA A 151 -28.45 12.38 21.49
N GLU A 152 -27.26 11.80 21.69
CA GLU A 152 -26.09 11.99 20.85
C GLU A 152 -26.15 11.13 19.59
N LEU A 153 -26.66 9.92 19.73
CA LEU A 153 -26.98 9.04 18.61
C LEU A 153 -28.05 9.67 17.69
N ASN A 154 -29.10 10.27 18.28
CA ASN A 154 -30.12 10.99 17.52
C ASN A 154 -29.54 12.19 16.77
N LEU A 155 -28.66 12.97 17.40
CA LEU A 155 -27.96 14.07 16.73
C LEU A 155 -27.08 13.56 15.58
N PHE A 156 -26.35 12.47 15.79
CA PHE A 156 -25.50 11.83 14.79
C PHE A 156 -26.32 11.36 13.57
N ILE A 157 -27.46 10.71 13.78
CA ILE A 157 -28.38 10.31 12.71
C ILE A 157 -28.90 11.53 11.93
N GLN A 158 -29.22 12.63 12.61
CA GLN A 158 -29.65 13.87 11.94
C GLN A 158 -28.52 14.45 11.07
N LEU A 159 -27.28 14.44 11.56
CA LEU A 159 -26.11 14.88 10.80
C LEU A 159 -25.88 14.00 9.57
N LEU A 160 -25.97 12.68 9.69
CA LEU A 160 -25.88 11.74 8.56
C LEU A 160 -26.95 12.02 7.50
N ARG A 161 -28.20 12.28 7.91
CA ARG A 161 -29.28 12.67 6.99
C ARG A 161 -29.01 14.00 6.28
N LYS A 162 -28.43 14.98 6.98
CA LYS A 162 -28.02 16.25 6.36
C LYS A 162 -26.90 16.05 5.33
N ILE A 163 -25.91 15.21 5.62
CA ILE A 163 -24.84 14.86 4.68
C ILE A 163 -25.42 14.22 3.42
N LYS A 164 -26.35 13.28 3.56
CA LYS A 164 -27.04 12.64 2.43
C LYS A 164 -27.87 13.60 1.60
N THR A 165 -28.49 14.60 2.22
CA THR A 165 -29.34 15.60 1.53
C THR A 165 -28.55 16.80 0.99
N GLY A 166 -27.26 16.94 1.35
CA GLY A 166 -26.35 17.96 0.81
C GLY A 166 -26.67 19.41 1.19
N ASN A 167 -27.69 19.64 2.04
CA ASN A 167 -28.18 20.99 2.34
C ASN A 167 -27.33 21.67 3.43
N LYS A 168 -26.37 22.50 3.03
CA LYS A 168 -25.47 23.23 3.94
C LYS A 168 -26.19 24.12 4.95
N ASN A 169 -27.34 24.71 4.58
CA ASN A 169 -28.03 25.74 5.37
C ASN A 169 -28.93 25.21 6.50
N SER A 170 -29.17 23.90 6.55
CA SER A 170 -29.89 23.25 7.66
C SER A 170 -29.00 23.22 8.91
N VAL A 171 -29.30 24.02 9.95
CA VAL A 171 -28.51 24.00 11.21
C VAL A 171 -29.19 23.06 12.21
N ILE A 172 -28.51 21.94 12.52
CA ILE A 172 -28.97 20.99 13.54
C ILE A 172 -28.43 21.47 14.90
N ARG A 173 -29.31 21.64 15.89
CA ARG A 173 -28.95 22.09 17.26
C ARG A 173 -29.44 21.04 18.27
N LYS A 174 -28.67 20.79 19.34
CA LYS A 174 -29.19 20.11 20.55
C LYS A 174 -30.19 21.05 21.21
N THR A 175 -31.42 20.61 21.44
CA THR A 175 -32.42 21.37 22.19
C THR A 175 -32.52 20.87 23.63
N PRO A 176 -32.68 21.74 24.65
CA PRO A 176 -32.75 21.33 26.07
C PRO A 176 -33.92 20.38 26.41
N SER A 177 -34.86 20.19 25.50
CA SER A 177 -36.00 19.27 25.62
C SER A 177 -35.64 17.79 25.48
N ASP A 178 -34.40 17.45 25.14
CA ASP A 178 -33.94 16.05 25.02
C ASP A 178 -33.60 15.41 26.39
N PHE A 179 -33.62 16.18 27.48
CA PHE A 179 -33.55 15.65 28.84
C PHE A 179 -34.92 15.12 29.28
N ARG A 180 -35.18 13.83 29.05
CA ARG A 180 -36.15 13.10 29.88
C ARG A 180 -35.52 12.89 31.26
N PHE A 181 -35.88 13.74 32.21
CA PHE A 181 -35.57 13.58 33.63
C PHE A 181 -36.31 12.34 34.17
N ASN A 182 -35.58 11.25 34.45
CA ASN A 182 -35.70 10.45 35.68
C ASN A 182 -34.76 9.24 35.61
N GLU A 183 -33.60 9.37 36.26
CA GLU A 183 -32.93 8.30 37.02
C GLU A 183 -31.73 8.94 37.74
N PHE A 184 -32.05 9.75 38.75
CA PHE A 184 -31.08 10.24 39.74
C PHE A 184 -31.66 9.97 41.13
N SER A 185 -31.91 8.69 41.44
CA SER A 185 -32.22 8.25 42.81
C SER A 185 -31.07 7.47 43.46
N ASP A 186 -30.04 7.07 42.72
CA ASP A 186 -29.07 6.09 43.23
C ASP A 186 -27.70 6.68 43.59
N LEU A 187 -27.57 8.01 43.59
CA LEU A 187 -26.30 8.70 43.90
C LEU A 187 -26.39 9.74 45.03
N VAL A 188 -27.38 9.60 45.93
CA VAL A 188 -27.34 10.29 47.23
C VAL A 188 -27.32 9.25 48.35
N GLY A 189 -26.17 8.58 48.47
CA GLY A 189 -25.71 8.12 49.76
C GLY A 189 -25.30 9.36 50.56
N THR A 190 -26.18 9.78 51.45
CA THR A 190 -25.90 10.72 52.52
C THR A 190 -24.66 10.26 53.28
N ASP A 191 -23.60 11.05 53.28
CA ASP A 191 -22.92 11.28 54.55
C ASP A 191 -22.28 12.67 54.61
N ASP A 192 -22.63 13.30 55.72
CA ASP A 192 -22.42 14.67 56.12
C ASP A 192 -21.02 14.79 56.73
N ARG A 193 -20.21 15.79 56.31
CA ARG A 193 -19.21 16.49 57.14
C ARG A 193 -18.46 17.55 56.35
N LEU A 194 -18.93 18.79 56.54
CA LEU A 194 -18.16 20.01 56.87
C LEU A 194 -16.68 20.06 56.46
N ILE A 195 -16.31 21.06 55.65
CA ILE A 195 -15.42 22.17 56.06
C ILE A 195 -15.59 23.32 55.06
N LYS A 196 -15.94 24.49 55.59
CA LYS A 196 -15.92 25.80 54.93
C LYS A 196 -14.46 26.19 54.69
N GLU A 197 -14.06 26.59 53.48
CA GLU A 197 -13.00 27.61 53.29
C GLU A 197 -13.25 28.44 52.01
N SER A 198 -13.12 29.75 52.19
CA SER A 198 -13.25 30.86 51.24
C SER A 198 -12.11 30.93 50.21
N PRO A 199 -12.28 31.65 49.07
CA PRO A 199 -11.35 31.58 47.95
C PRO A 199 -10.13 32.49 48.13
N PRO A 200 -8.90 32.09 47.72
CA PRO A 200 -7.77 33.01 47.65
C PRO A 200 -7.62 33.63 46.25
N GLU A 201 -7.32 34.93 46.25
CA GLU A 201 -6.92 35.76 45.12
C GLU A 201 -5.55 35.39 44.52
N PRO A 202 -5.23 35.83 43.29
CA PRO A 202 -4.07 35.38 42.55
C PRO A 202 -2.83 36.26 42.80
N THR A 203 -1.68 35.64 43.08
CA THR A 203 -0.38 36.33 43.06
C THR A 203 0.70 35.51 42.32
N GLY A 204 1.10 36.03 41.15
CA GLY A 204 2.48 36.46 40.88
C GLY A 204 3.63 35.45 40.86
N ILE A 205 4.17 35.27 39.64
CA ILE A 205 5.61 35.34 39.28
C ILE A 205 6.56 34.26 39.85
N GLY A 206 7.12 33.46 38.94
CA GLY A 206 8.58 33.44 38.77
C GLY A 206 9.38 32.25 39.30
N GLU A 207 9.96 31.52 38.33
CA GLU A 207 11.35 31.05 38.32
C GLU A 207 11.86 29.93 39.26
N LYS A 208 12.31 28.88 38.56
CA LYS A 208 13.67 28.28 38.61
C LYS A 208 13.95 27.06 39.51
N ARG A 209 14.42 26.04 38.78
CA ARG A 209 15.60 25.18 39.02
C ARG A 209 15.46 24.04 40.03
N GLY A 210 15.98 22.88 39.63
CA GLY A 210 16.74 22.03 40.54
C GLY A 210 16.50 20.54 40.40
N PHE A 211 16.86 19.95 39.27
CA PHE A 211 17.06 18.51 39.15
C PHE A 211 18.28 18.11 40.00
N LYS A 212 18.14 17.20 40.96
CA LYS A 212 19.27 16.44 41.53
C LYS A 212 18.89 14.98 41.76
N ILE A 213 19.74 14.14 41.18
CA ILE A 213 19.78 12.68 41.18
C ILE A 213 20.22 12.18 42.56
N VAL A 214 19.61 11.11 43.07
CA VAL A 214 20.24 10.22 44.07
C VAL A 214 20.09 8.77 43.62
N ARG A 215 21.24 8.12 43.43
CA ARG A 215 21.41 6.69 43.21
C ARG A 215 21.03 5.93 44.47
N THR A 216 20.38 4.78 44.33
CA THR A 216 20.35 3.74 45.36
C THR A 216 21.01 2.48 44.84
N LYS A 217 21.74 1.85 45.76
CA LYS A 217 22.60 0.68 45.64
C LYS A 217 21.86 -0.56 45.15
#